data_AF-A0A1E5MFF1-F1
#
_entry.id   AF-A0A1E5MFF1-F1
#
_cell.length_a   1.000
_cell.length_b   1.000
_cell.length_c   1.000
_cell.angle_alpha   90.00
_cell.angle_beta   90.00
_cell.angle_gamma   90.00
#
_symmetry.space_group_name_H-M   'P 1'
#
loop_
_entity.id
_entity.type
_entity.pdbx_description
1 polymer ?
#
loop_
_entity_poly.entity_id
_entity_poly.type
_entity_poly.pdbx_seq_one_letter_code
_entity_poly.pdbx_strand_id
1 'polypeptide(L)'
;MRATRIVLVVLGVLVMAFGAYVLVTTVRPNRIGGLATWLLAAVVLHDAVLSPFVVAVGLLLRRTGRRLGVGVLVVVQAAVVLGSVLALVVLPEIAAKHHGQKNPTVLPFDYTTRLLVVEGVLLAVVVVALVVGVVRARRSPRPLVAATTNG
;
A
#
# COMPACT_ATOMS: atom_id res chain seq x y z
N MET A 1 22.33 -6.53 -18.97
CA MET A 1 22.18 -6.56 -17.49
C MET A 1 23.21 -5.69 -16.76
N ARG A 2 24.53 -5.77 -17.04
CA ARG A 2 25.54 -4.91 -16.38
C ARG A 2 25.35 -3.42 -16.63
N ALA A 3 25.12 -3.01 -17.88
CA ALA A 3 24.89 -1.60 -18.22
C ALA A 3 23.67 -1.01 -17.50
N THR A 4 22.53 -1.71 -17.53
CA THR A 4 21.31 -1.32 -16.79
C THR A 4 21.57 -1.17 -15.30
N ARG A 5 22.31 -2.10 -14.69
CA ARG A 5 22.65 -2.05 -13.26
C ARG A 5 23.53 -0.83 -12.94
N ILE A 6 24.53 -0.55 -13.77
CA ILE A 6 25.42 0.61 -13.61
C ILE A 6 24.61 1.90 -13.74
N VAL A 7 23.74 2.00 -14.74
CA VAL A 7 22.87 3.17 -14.94
C VAL A 7 21.98 3.40 -13.71
N LEU A 8 21.34 2.36 -13.17
CA LEU A 8 20.50 2.48 -11.98
C LEU A 8 21.30 2.91 -10.74
N VAL A 9 22.51 2.38 -10.57
CA VAL A 9 23.41 2.77 -9.46
C VAL A 9 23.81 4.23 -9.60
N VAL A 10 24.29 4.64 -10.78
CA VAL A 10 24.69 6.03 -11.04
C VAL A 10 23.51 6.98 -10.83
N LEU A 11 22.34 6.64 -11.36
CA LEU A 11 21.12 7.44 -11.18
C LEU A 11 20.76 7.57 -9.70
N GLY A 12 20.79 6.46 -8.94
CA GLY A 12 20.50 6.46 -7.50
C GLY A 12 21.49 7.33 -6.71
N VAL A 13 22.78 7.25 -7.03
CA VAL A 13 23.82 8.09 -6.42
C VAL A 13 23.60 9.56 -6.74
N LEU A 14 23.28 9.90 -8.00
CA LEU A 14 22.99 11.28 -8.40
C LEU A 14 21.76 11.84 -7.66
N VAL A 15 20.70 11.05 -7.52
CA VAL A 15 19.50 11.45 -6.76
C VAL A 15 19.82 11.65 -5.28
N MET A 16 20.60 10.75 -4.66
CA MET A 16 21.04 10.92 -3.26
C MET A 16 21.92 12.15 -3.07
N ALA A 17 22.87 12.39 -3.96
CA ALA A 17 23.73 13.56 -3.93
C ALA A 17 22.93 14.86 -4.10
N PHE A 18 21.96 14.87 -5.02
CA PHE A 18 21.04 15.99 -5.20
C PHE A 18 20.19 16.24 -3.94
N GLY A 19 19.64 15.18 -3.33
CA GLY A 19 18.90 15.28 -2.07
C GLY A 19 19.75 15.84 -0.93
N ALA A 20 21.00 15.40 -0.79
CA ALA A 20 21.95 15.93 0.19
C ALA A 20 22.29 17.41 -0.06
N TYR A 21 22.49 17.80 -1.34
CA TYR A 21 22.71 19.18 -1.72
C TYR A 21 21.51 20.07 -1.35
N VAL A 22 20.29 19.65 -1.68
CA VAL A 22 19.05 20.37 -1.33
C VAL A 22 18.90 20.48 0.20
N LEU A 23 19.20 19.41 0.93
CA LEU A 23 19.15 19.40 2.39
C LEU A 23 20.06 20.47 3.00
N VAL A 24 21.32 20.55 2.56
CA VAL A 24 22.30 21.50 3.11
C VAL A 24 21.99 22.93 2.68
N THR A 25 21.49 23.14 1.46
CA THR A 25 21.26 24.49 0.92
C THR A 25 19.93 25.10 1.33
N THR A 26 18.91 24.29 1.62
CA THR A 26 17.53 24.77 1.83
C THR A 26 17.07 24.63 3.28
N VAL A 27 17.59 23.66 4.05
CA VAL A 27 17.10 23.38 5.40
C VAL A 27 18.00 24.06 6.44
N ARG A 28 17.40 24.90 7.29
CA ARG A 28 18.11 25.49 8.43
C ARG A 28 18.67 24.37 9.33
N PRO A 29 19.92 24.47 9.83
CA PRO A 29 20.56 23.41 10.61
C PRO A 29 19.73 22.88 11.78
N ASN A 30 19.00 23.78 12.45
CA ASN A 30 18.13 23.46 13.59
C ASN A 30 16.92 22.57 13.25
N ARG A 31 16.65 22.29 11.96
CA ARG A 31 15.53 21.45 11.49
C ARG A 31 15.99 20.10 10.94
N ILE A 32 17.29 19.88 10.79
CA ILE A 32 17.86 18.65 10.21
C ILE A 32 17.57 17.45 11.12
N GLY A 33 17.69 17.61 12.45
CA GLY A 33 17.35 16.54 13.40
C GLY A 33 15.89 16.11 13.31
N GLY A 34 14.96 17.07 13.24
CA GLY A 34 13.53 16.78 13.08
C GLY A 34 13.22 16.06 11.76
N LEU A 35 13.87 16.47 10.66
CA LEU A 35 13.74 15.79 9.36
C LEU A 35 14.30 14.36 9.42
N ALA A 36 15.47 14.16 10.00
CA ALA A 36 16.09 12.84 10.13
C ALA A 36 15.20 11.90 10.96
N THR A 37 14.66 12.37 12.09
CA THR A 37 13.71 11.60 12.91
C THR A 37 12.45 11.27 12.12
N TRP A 38 11.92 12.19 11.33
CA TRP A 38 10.73 11.95 10.51
C TRP A 38 11.00 10.90 9.41
N LEU A 39 12.13 11.01 8.71
CA LEU A 39 12.53 10.04 7.69
C LEU A 39 12.72 8.65 8.30
N LEU A 40 13.40 8.56 9.45
CA LEU A 40 13.63 7.30 10.15
C LEU A 40 12.31 6.69 10.63
N ALA A 41 11.43 7.50 11.22
CA ALA A 41 10.10 7.08 11.66
C ALA A 41 9.26 6.56 10.50
N ALA A 42 9.30 7.21 9.33
CA ALA A 42 8.58 6.76 8.14
C ALA A 42 9.10 5.39 7.64
N VAL A 43 10.42 5.18 7.61
CA VAL A 43 11.02 3.89 7.22
C VAL A 43 10.64 2.80 8.20
N VAL A 44 10.77 3.05 9.51
CA VAL A 44 10.40 2.07 10.54
C VAL A 44 8.92 1.74 10.47
N LEU A 45 8.05 2.73 10.30
CA LEU A 45 6.61 2.51 10.17
C LEU A 45 6.27 1.67 8.94
N HIS A 46 6.93 1.92 7.80
CA HIS A 46 6.77 1.12 6.60
C HIS A 46 7.21 -0.34 6.85
N ASP A 47 8.43 -0.54 7.33
CA ASP A 47 9.04 -1.88 7.35
C ASP A 47 8.56 -2.74 8.52
N ALA A 48 8.28 -2.13 9.67
CA ALA A 48 7.84 -2.84 10.87
C ALA A 48 6.32 -3.00 10.97
N VAL A 49 5.53 -2.18 10.25
CA VAL A 49 4.05 -2.22 10.34
C VAL A 49 3.42 -2.52 8.99
N LEU A 50 3.70 -1.73 7.96
CA LEU A 50 3.01 -1.85 6.67
C LEU A 50 3.35 -3.17 5.97
N SER A 51 4.64 -3.48 5.84
CA SER A 51 5.13 -4.72 5.22
C SER A 51 4.57 -5.99 5.90
N PRO A 52 4.70 -6.17 7.23
CA PRO A 52 4.17 -7.36 7.89
C PRO A 52 2.64 -7.41 7.88
N PHE A 53 1.95 -6.28 7.94
CA PHE A 53 0.49 -6.23 7.82
C PHE A 53 0.02 -6.75 6.45
N VAL A 54 0.60 -6.25 5.36
CA VAL A 54 0.29 -6.69 4.00
C VAL A 54 0.57 -8.18 3.82
N VAL A 55 1.70 -8.67 4.34
CA VAL A 55 2.04 -10.09 4.30
C VAL A 55 1.05 -10.92 5.11
N ALA A 56 0.69 -10.50 6.32
CA ALA A 56 -0.26 -11.18 7.18
C ALA A 56 -1.65 -11.29 6.53
N VAL A 57 -2.13 -10.20 5.94
CA VAL A 57 -3.40 -10.19 5.19
C VAL A 57 -3.32 -11.13 4.00
N GLY A 58 -2.24 -11.07 3.20
CA GLY A 58 -2.04 -11.98 2.07
C GLY A 58 -2.02 -13.45 2.49
N LEU A 59 -1.39 -13.78 3.62
CA LEU A 59 -1.37 -15.13 4.18
C LEU A 59 -2.75 -15.58 4.67
N LEU A 60 -3.46 -14.72 5.40
CA LEU A 60 -4.80 -15.01 5.91
C LEU A 60 -5.79 -15.23 4.76
N LEU A 61 -5.68 -14.42 3.71
CA LEU A 61 -6.50 -14.52 2.51
C LEU A 61 -6.22 -15.81 1.75
N ARG A 62 -4.95 -16.22 1.62
CA ARG A 62 -4.57 -17.51 0.99
C ARG A 62 -5.04 -18.71 1.80
N ARG A 63 -4.95 -18.66 3.14
CA ARG A 63 -5.43 -19.74 4.02
C ARG A 63 -6.94 -19.92 3.93
N THR A 64 -7.68 -18.82 3.94
CA THR A 64 -9.16 -18.82 3.92
C THR A 64 -9.71 -19.05 2.50
N GLY A 65 -8.99 -18.55 1.50
CA GLY A 65 -9.38 -18.51 0.09
C GLY A 65 -8.97 -19.72 -0.74
N ARG A 66 -8.75 -20.91 -0.17
CA ARG A 66 -8.49 -22.14 -0.98
C ARG A 66 -9.56 -22.43 -2.03
N ARG A 67 -10.77 -21.88 -1.86
CA ARG A 67 -11.89 -21.98 -2.81
C ARG A 67 -12.02 -20.76 -3.74
N LEU A 68 -11.26 -19.68 -3.50
CA LEU A 68 -11.32 -18.45 -4.28
C LEU A 68 -10.27 -18.49 -5.39
N GLY A 69 -10.64 -18.02 -6.58
CA GLY A 69 -9.70 -17.93 -7.71
C GLY A 69 -8.58 -16.92 -7.46
N VAL A 70 -7.41 -17.16 -8.04
CA VAL A 70 -6.21 -16.30 -7.89
C VAL A 70 -6.49 -14.83 -8.19
N GLY A 71 -7.31 -14.54 -9.20
CA GLY A 71 -7.67 -13.16 -9.55
C GLY A 71 -8.37 -12.39 -8.42
N VAL A 72 -9.23 -13.05 -7.64
CA VAL A 72 -9.90 -12.43 -6.49
C VAL A 72 -8.87 -12.08 -5.41
N LEU A 73 -7.94 -12.99 -5.14
CA LEU A 73 -6.88 -12.76 -4.15
C LEU A 73 -5.99 -11.57 -4.54
N VAL A 74 -5.65 -11.44 -5.82
CA VAL A 74 -4.85 -10.32 -6.34
C VAL A 74 -5.59 -8.99 -6.17
N VAL A 75 -6.88 -8.93 -6.51
CA VAL A 75 -7.69 -7.71 -6.37
C VAL A 75 -7.77 -7.27 -4.90
N VAL A 76 -8.05 -8.20 -4.00
CA VAL A 76 -8.14 -7.90 -2.56
C VAL A 76 -6.77 -7.45 -2.02
N GLN A 77 -5.69 -8.14 -2.39
CA GLN A 77 -4.34 -7.75 -1.97
C GLN A 77 -3.98 -6.35 -2.49
N ALA A 78 -4.29 -6.04 -3.75
CA ALA A 78 -4.03 -4.72 -4.33
C ALA A 78 -4.81 -3.62 -3.60
N ALA A 79 -6.09 -3.84 -3.30
CA ALA A 79 -6.92 -2.88 -2.58
C ALA A 79 -6.39 -2.63 -1.14
N VAL A 80 -5.98 -3.68 -0.44
CA VAL A 80 -5.39 -3.56 0.91
C VAL A 80 -4.09 -2.78 0.87
N VAL A 81 -3.18 -3.08 -0.08
CA VAL A 81 -1.93 -2.35 -0.23
C VAL A 81 -2.20 -0.87 -0.52
N LEU A 82 -3.10 -0.59 -1.46
CA LEU A 82 -3.43 0.76 -1.87
C LEU A 82 -4.03 1.58 -0.72
N GLY A 83 -5.00 1.03 0.00
CA GLY A 83 -5.59 1.68 1.18
C GLY A 83 -4.56 1.92 2.28
N SER A 84 -3.72 0.92 2.56
CA SER A 84 -2.70 1.06 3.60
C SER A 84 -1.67 2.15 3.27
N VAL A 85 -1.26 2.28 2.00
CA VAL A 85 -0.35 3.35 1.54
C VAL A 85 -1.04 4.72 1.57
N LEU A 86 -2.30 4.81 1.14
CA LEU A 86 -3.09 6.04 1.21
C LEU A 86 -3.24 6.52 2.65
N ALA A 87 -3.63 5.65 3.57
CA ALA A 87 -3.74 5.97 4.98
C ALA A 87 -2.41 6.44 5.57
N LEU A 88 -1.30 5.77 5.24
CA LEU A 88 0.04 6.14 5.71
C LEU A 88 0.44 7.57 5.29
N VAL A 89 0.05 8.00 4.09
CA VAL A 89 0.37 9.34 3.57
C VAL A 89 -0.60 10.40 4.09
N VAL A 90 -1.90 10.10 4.12
CA VAL A 90 -2.95 11.10 4.42
C VAL A 90 -3.15 11.31 5.92
N LEU A 91 -2.94 10.29 6.77
CA LEU A 91 -3.10 10.46 8.23
C LEU A 91 -2.15 11.52 8.82
N PRO A 92 -0.85 11.57 8.46
CA PRO A 92 0.03 12.66 8.87
C PRO A 92 -0.44 14.03 8.39
N GLU A 93 -1.02 14.14 7.20
CA GLU A 93 -1.55 15.41 6.67
C GLU A 93 -2.76 15.89 7.49
N ILE A 94 -3.66 14.97 7.85
CA ILE A 94 -4.80 15.26 8.74
C ILE A 94 -4.30 15.72 10.11
N ALA A 95 -3.35 15.00 10.70
CA ALA A 95 -2.74 15.38 11.97
C ALA A 95 -2.07 16.76 11.89
N ALA A 96 -1.29 17.03 10.83
CA ALA A 96 -0.66 18.32 10.61
C ALA A 96 -1.68 19.47 10.50
N LYS A 97 -2.87 19.19 9.93
CA LYS A 97 -3.99 20.15 9.88
C LYS A 97 -4.51 20.53 11.27
N HIS A 98 -4.58 19.57 12.19
CA HIS A 98 -5.04 19.79 13.57
C HIS A 98 -4.04 20.54 14.46
N HIS A 99 -2.74 20.48 14.17
CA HIS A 99 -1.68 21.13 14.96
C HIS A 99 -1.49 22.65 14.67
N GLY A 100 -2.42 23.28 13.93
CA GLY A 100 -2.45 24.71 13.68
C GLY A 100 -1.86 25.11 12.33
N GLN A 101 -2.74 25.47 11.39
CA GLN A 101 -2.32 26.00 10.09
C GLN A 101 -1.87 27.46 10.22
N LYS A 102 -0.63 27.74 9.82
CA LYS A 102 -0.14 29.13 9.67
C LYS A 102 -0.74 29.84 8.44
N ASN A 103 -1.35 29.10 7.52
CA ASN A 103 -2.01 29.65 6.33
C ASN A 103 -3.18 28.74 5.89
N PRO A 104 -4.43 29.25 5.85
CA PRO A 104 -5.63 28.47 5.55
C PRO A 104 -5.72 27.96 4.11
N THR A 105 -4.90 28.45 3.18
CA THR A 105 -4.86 27.97 1.78
C THR A 105 -4.00 26.70 1.57
N VAL A 106 -3.25 26.25 2.58
CA VAL A 106 -2.29 25.13 2.43
C VAL A 106 -2.98 23.77 2.47
N LEU A 107 -4.09 23.61 3.19
CA LEU A 107 -4.92 22.40 3.09
C LEU A 107 -6.41 22.81 3.01
N PRO A 108 -6.90 23.21 1.82
CA PRO A 108 -8.26 23.70 1.66
C PRO A 108 -9.30 22.58 1.78
N PHE A 109 -8.89 21.33 1.50
CA PHE A 109 -9.80 20.20 1.40
C PHE A 109 -9.99 19.45 2.71
N ASP A 110 -11.14 18.81 2.87
CA ASP A 110 -11.38 17.84 3.94
C ASP A 110 -10.74 16.49 3.57
N TYR A 111 -9.51 16.30 4.03
CA TYR A 111 -8.72 15.08 3.80
C TYR A 111 -9.30 13.88 4.54
N THR A 112 -9.98 14.10 5.68
CA THR A 112 -10.64 13.05 6.44
C THR A 112 -11.79 12.46 5.63
N THR A 113 -12.69 13.31 5.14
CA THR A 113 -13.83 12.86 4.34
C THR A 113 -13.37 12.20 3.04
N ARG A 114 -12.35 12.76 2.36
CA ARG A 114 -11.80 12.16 1.13
C ARG A 114 -11.14 10.81 1.37
N LEU A 115 -10.38 10.66 2.45
CA LEU A 115 -9.77 9.38 2.81
C LEU A 115 -10.86 8.34 3.08
N LEU A 116 -11.88 8.67 3.87
CA LEU A 116 -13.00 7.77 4.17
C LEU A 116 -13.76 7.34 2.90
N VAL A 117 -13.97 8.26 1.96
CA VAL A 117 -14.61 7.93 0.67
C VAL A 117 -13.76 6.94 -0.12
N VAL A 118 -12.45 7.17 -0.25
CA VAL A 118 -11.57 6.28 -1.03
C VAL A 118 -11.44 4.92 -0.35
N GLU A 119 -11.22 4.89 0.97
CA GLU A 119 -11.19 3.64 1.75
C GLU A 119 -12.52 2.88 1.65
N GLY A 120 -13.64 3.59 1.70
CA GLY A 120 -14.97 3.00 1.51
C GLY A 120 -15.15 2.37 0.13
N VAL A 121 -14.66 3.02 -0.93
CA VAL A 121 -14.68 2.47 -2.30
C VAL A 121 -13.77 1.24 -2.40
N LEU A 122 -12.56 1.28 -1.83
CA LEU A 122 -11.65 0.12 -1.83
C LEU A 122 -12.26 -1.06 -1.08
N LEU A 123 -12.88 -0.81 0.07
CA LEU A 123 -13.62 -1.83 0.83
C LEU A 123 -14.76 -2.42 0.00
N ALA A 124 -15.54 -1.58 -0.69
CA ALA A 124 -16.61 -2.06 -1.58
C ALA A 124 -16.07 -2.96 -2.70
N VAL A 125 -14.95 -2.60 -3.32
CA VAL A 125 -14.26 -3.44 -4.33
C VAL A 125 -13.85 -4.79 -3.76
N VAL A 126 -13.28 -4.81 -2.55
CA VAL A 126 -12.91 -6.05 -1.85
C VAL A 126 -14.15 -6.93 -1.62
N VAL A 127 -15.23 -6.36 -1.09
CA VAL A 127 -16.48 -7.08 -0.83
C VAL A 127 -17.05 -7.66 -2.12
N VAL A 128 -17.15 -6.87 -3.19
CA VAL A 128 -17.64 -7.34 -4.49
C VAL A 128 -16.78 -8.47 -5.05
N ALA A 129 -15.44 -8.33 -5.01
CA ALA A 129 -14.53 -9.36 -5.49
C ALA A 129 -14.70 -10.68 -4.73
N LEU A 130 -14.83 -10.62 -3.40
CA LEU A 130 -15.07 -11.78 -2.55
C LEU A 130 -16.42 -12.44 -2.85
N VAL A 131 -17.50 -11.66 -2.96
CA VAL A 131 -18.85 -12.17 -3.28
C VAL A 131 -18.85 -12.87 -4.64
N VAL A 132 -18.31 -12.22 -5.68
CA VAL A 132 -18.19 -12.80 -7.02
C VAL A 132 -17.35 -14.08 -6.99
N GLY A 133 -16.25 -14.09 -6.24
CA GLY A 133 -15.40 -15.26 -6.05
C GLY A 133 -16.14 -16.44 -5.44
N VAL A 134 -16.90 -16.21 -4.37
CA VAL A 134 -17.70 -17.25 -3.70
C VAL A 134 -18.82 -17.76 -4.61
N VAL A 135 -19.54 -16.88 -5.29
CA VAL A 135 -20.63 -17.27 -6.21
C VAL A 135 -20.09 -18.11 -7.36
N ARG A 136 -18.95 -17.74 -7.95
CA ARG A 136 -18.31 -18.52 -9.03
C ARG A 136 -17.80 -19.87 -8.53
N ALA A 137 -17.16 -19.92 -7.37
CA ALA A 137 -16.66 -21.17 -6.78
C ALA A 137 -17.78 -22.17 -6.47
N ARG A 138 -18.97 -21.68 -6.10
CA ARG A 138 -20.17 -22.53 -5.87
C ARG A 138 -20.78 -23.05 -7.17
N ARG A 139 -20.54 -22.39 -8.31
CA ARG A 139 -21.10 -22.76 -9.62
C ARG A 139 -20.24 -23.74 -10.40
N SER A 140 -18.98 -23.98 -10.01
CA SER A 140 -18.11 -24.98 -10.66
C SER A 140 -18.56 -26.40 -10.31
N PRO A 141 -19.13 -27.18 -11.25
CA PRO A 141 -19.50 -28.57 -11.01
C PRO A 141 -18.21 -29.40 -10.86
N ARG A 142 -18.15 -30.29 -9.86
CA ARG A 142 -17.10 -31.32 -9.79
C ARG A 142 -17.14 -32.11 -11.11
N PRO A 143 -16.02 -32.32 -11.82
CA PRO A 143 -15.97 -33.36 -12.84
C PRO A 143 -16.26 -34.68 -12.13
N LEU A 144 -17.38 -35.31 -12.46
CA LEU A 144 -17.63 -36.69 -12.09
C LEU A 144 -16.45 -37.47 -12.65
N VAL A 145 -15.62 -38.02 -11.77
CA VAL A 145 -14.56 -38.94 -12.13
C VAL A 145 -15.23 -40.06 -12.91
N ALA A 146 -14.99 -40.09 -14.22
CA ALA A 146 -15.38 -41.21 -15.06
C ALA A 146 -14.70 -42.44 -14.46
N ALA A 147 -15.50 -43.31 -13.84
CA ALA A 147 -15.08 -44.63 -13.42
C ALA A 147 -14.73 -45.43 -14.69
N THR A 148 -13.53 -45.23 -15.21
CA THR A 148 -12.92 -46.15 -16.16
C THR A 148 -12.27 -47.26 -15.34
N THR A 149 -13.07 -48.25 -14.94
CA THR A 149 -12.54 -49.59 -14.64
C THR A 149 -13.13 -50.52 -15.68
N ASN A 150 -12.47 -50.60 -16.83
CA ASN A 150 -12.62 -51.70 -17.77
C ASN A 150 -11.54 -52.72 -17.44
N GLY A 151 -11.88 -54.02 -17.43
CA GLY A 151 -10.96 -55.15 -17.46
C GLY A 151 -11.12 -56.10 -16.31
#